data_AF-A0A925BSA6-F1
#
_entry.id   AF-A0A925BSA6-F1
#
_cell.length_a   1.000
_cell.length_b   1.000
_cell.length_c   1.000
_cell.angle_alpha   90.00
_cell.angle_beta   90.00
_cell.angle_gamma   90.00
#
_symmetry.space_group_name_H-M   'P 1'
#
loop_
_entity.id
_entity.type
_entity.pdbx_description
1 polymer ?
#
loop_
_entity_poly.entity_id
_entity_poly.type
_entity_poly.pdbx_seq_one_letter_code
_entity_poly.pdbx_strand_id
1 'polypeptide(L)'
;MGNTDSRSQFAQPALYRILDANLDRTREGLRVVEEWCRFGLNDAQLTQQCKHLRQELAQWHTPELRAARNTPDDPGTELTHSQEEKRDSIEHVLQVNFCRIQEALRVLEEYGKVYSTEMAATVKQMRYQVYTLESSLMTYQRHQKLKQASLYLVTSPSDNLFATIEAALQGGLAIVQYRDKETDDQTRLSNAHKLQQLCHE
;
A
#
# COMPACT_ATOMS: atom_id res chain seq x y z
N MET A 1 -27.86 19.12 38.12
CA MET A 1 -27.16 17.82 38.19
C MET A 1 -27.65 16.96 37.04
N GLY A 2 -27.00 17.09 35.88
CA GLY A 2 -27.40 16.41 34.65
C GLY A 2 -26.58 15.13 34.44
N ASN A 3 -27.24 14.00 34.65
CA ASN A 3 -27.04 12.68 34.04
C ASN A 3 -25.70 12.43 33.29
N THR A 4 -24.58 12.31 34.01
CA THR A 4 -23.28 11.87 33.46
C THR A 4 -23.20 10.36 33.23
N ASP A 5 -24.03 9.56 33.91
CA ASP A 5 -24.01 8.09 33.81
C ASP A 5 -24.67 7.52 32.54
N SER A 6 -25.63 8.24 31.95
CA SER A 6 -26.23 7.79 30.68
C SER A 6 -25.25 7.80 29.52
N ARG A 7 -24.35 8.80 29.45
CA ARG A 7 -23.38 8.93 28.33
C ARG A 7 -22.28 7.87 28.35
N SER A 8 -21.84 7.42 29.53
CA SER A 8 -20.83 6.37 29.68
C SER A 8 -21.38 5.00 29.26
N GLN A 9 -22.65 4.73 29.52
CA GLN A 9 -23.30 3.45 29.20
C GLN A 9 -23.56 3.26 27.70
N PHE A 10 -23.87 4.34 26.95
CA PHE A 10 -24.01 4.29 25.48
C PHE A 10 -22.66 4.34 24.73
N ALA A 11 -21.60 4.89 25.34
CA ALA A 11 -20.29 4.98 24.72
C ALA A 11 -19.60 3.62 24.56
N GLN A 12 -19.89 2.66 25.45
CA GLN A 12 -19.23 1.36 25.47
C GLN A 12 -19.71 0.41 24.33
N PRO A 13 -21.02 0.32 24.01
CA PRO A 13 -21.49 -0.41 22.82
C PRO A 13 -20.97 0.17 21.49
N ALA A 14 -20.94 1.50 21.37
CA ALA A 14 -20.43 2.17 20.18
C ALA A 14 -18.92 1.93 20.00
N LEU A 15 -18.14 2.01 21.09
CA LEU A 15 -16.72 1.69 21.09
C LEU A 15 -16.46 0.27 20.57
N TYR A 16 -17.22 -0.72 21.06
CA TYR A 16 -17.02 -2.11 20.63
C TYR A 16 -17.38 -2.32 19.17
N ARG A 17 -18.45 -1.70 18.66
CA ARG A 17 -18.79 -1.69 17.22
C ARG A 17 -17.68 -1.10 16.36
N ILE A 18 -17.11 0.04 16.80
CA ILE A 18 -16.01 0.70 16.08
C ILE A 18 -14.78 -0.22 16.02
N LEU A 19 -14.42 -0.85 17.14
CA LEU A 19 -13.29 -1.76 17.20
C LEU A 19 -13.52 -3.04 16.36
N ASP A 20 -14.69 -3.68 16.46
CA ASP A 20 -15.06 -4.85 15.64
C ASP A 20 -14.94 -4.54 14.15
N ALA A 21 -15.58 -3.46 13.69
CA ALA A 21 -15.60 -3.10 12.28
C ALA A 21 -14.19 -2.81 11.73
N ASN A 22 -13.34 -2.11 12.48
CA ASN A 22 -12.00 -1.77 12.01
C ASN A 22 -11.01 -2.94 12.13
N LEU A 23 -11.18 -3.85 13.10
CA LEU A 23 -10.42 -5.11 13.15
C LEU A 23 -10.73 -5.98 11.94
N ASP A 24 -11.99 -6.08 11.53
CA ASP A 24 -12.40 -6.85 10.36
C ASP A 24 -11.88 -6.23 9.07
N ARG A 25 -12.13 -4.93 8.85
CA ARG A 25 -11.66 -4.19 7.66
C ARG A 25 -10.15 -4.27 7.49
N THR A 26 -9.39 -4.15 8.58
CA THR A 26 -7.93 -4.26 8.53
C THR A 26 -7.51 -5.67 8.09
N ARG A 27 -8.14 -6.71 8.66
CA ARG A 27 -7.84 -8.12 8.33
C ARG A 27 -8.24 -8.49 6.91
N GLU A 28 -9.33 -7.94 6.39
CA GLU A 28 -9.78 -8.10 5.00
C GLU A 28 -8.85 -7.40 4.02
N GLY A 29 -8.49 -6.14 4.28
CA GLY A 29 -7.51 -5.43 3.44
C GLY A 29 -6.16 -6.15 3.39
N LEU A 30 -5.65 -6.58 4.54
CA LEU A 30 -4.42 -7.40 4.59
C LEU A 30 -4.56 -8.73 3.85
N ARG A 31 -5.78 -9.30 3.80
CA ARG A 31 -6.02 -10.54 3.04
C ARG A 31 -5.88 -10.30 1.55
N VAL A 32 -6.40 -9.18 1.03
CA VAL A 32 -6.24 -8.81 -0.38
C VAL A 32 -4.76 -8.69 -0.75
N VAL A 33 -3.97 -8.01 0.10
CA VAL A 33 -2.52 -7.87 -0.10
C VAL A 33 -1.81 -9.23 -0.01
N GLU A 34 -2.15 -10.07 0.98
CA GLU A 34 -1.59 -11.42 1.15
C GLU A 34 -1.76 -12.27 -0.11
N GLU A 35 -2.95 -12.24 -0.73
CA GLU A 35 -3.23 -13.02 -1.93
C GLU A 35 -2.41 -12.56 -3.13
N TRP A 36 -2.16 -11.25 -3.26
CA TRP A 36 -1.26 -10.74 -4.29
C TRP A 36 0.19 -11.19 -4.05
N CYS A 37 0.68 -11.10 -2.82
CA CYS A 37 2.00 -11.62 -2.46
C CYS A 37 2.13 -13.11 -2.81
N ARG A 38 1.09 -13.90 -2.50
CA ARG A 38 1.09 -15.35 -2.68
C ARG A 38 0.98 -15.77 -4.14
N PHE A 39 0.06 -15.19 -4.89
CA PHE A 39 -0.28 -15.66 -6.24
C PHE A 39 0.24 -14.73 -7.33
N GLY A 40 0.27 -13.43 -7.09
CA GLY A 40 0.79 -12.45 -8.05
C GLY A 40 2.31 -12.45 -8.07
N LEU A 41 2.95 -12.40 -6.89
CA LEU A 41 4.41 -12.32 -6.77
C LEU A 41 5.08 -13.66 -6.51
N ASN A 42 4.33 -14.67 -6.05
CA ASN A 42 4.88 -15.94 -5.55
C ASN A 42 5.96 -15.72 -4.48
N ASP A 43 5.81 -14.68 -3.66
CA ASP A 43 6.78 -14.28 -2.64
C ASP A 43 6.37 -14.83 -1.27
N ALA A 44 7.04 -15.90 -0.85
CA ALA A 44 6.75 -16.58 0.40
C ALA A 44 7.00 -15.70 1.64
N GLN A 45 8.00 -14.81 1.57
CA GLN A 45 8.36 -13.94 2.70
C GLN A 45 7.27 -12.88 2.91
N LEU A 46 6.88 -12.18 1.85
CA LEU A 46 5.81 -11.16 1.92
C LEU A 46 4.46 -11.79 2.30
N THR A 47 4.17 -12.99 1.78
CA THR A 47 2.98 -13.76 2.16
C THR A 47 2.96 -14.03 3.67
N GLN A 48 4.07 -14.52 4.21
CA GLN A 48 4.19 -14.83 5.64
C GLN A 48 4.07 -13.58 6.51
N GLN A 49 4.63 -12.45 6.08
CA GLN A 49 4.47 -11.17 6.78
C GLN A 49 3.01 -10.73 6.83
N CYS A 50 2.27 -10.76 5.72
CA CYS A 50 0.84 -10.41 5.69
C CYS A 50 0.01 -11.34 6.59
N LYS A 51 0.30 -12.64 6.54
CA LYS A 51 -0.35 -13.64 7.39
C LYS A 51 -0.09 -13.39 8.87
N HIS A 52 1.15 -13.05 9.24
CA HIS A 52 1.52 -12.72 10.61
C HIS A 52 0.73 -11.51 11.13
N LEU A 53 0.71 -10.40 10.38
CA LEU A 53 -0.09 -9.21 10.73
C LEU A 53 -1.58 -9.56 10.93
N ARG A 54 -2.15 -10.40 10.05
CA ARG A 54 -3.54 -10.85 10.18
C ARG A 54 -3.80 -11.67 11.44
N GLN A 55 -2.85 -12.53 11.81
CA GLN A 55 -2.95 -13.35 13.02
C GLN A 55 -2.79 -12.49 14.27
N GLU A 56 -1.86 -11.54 14.26
CA GLU A 56 -1.64 -10.58 15.34
C GLU A 56 -2.87 -9.68 15.54
N LEU A 57 -3.55 -9.24 14.48
CA LEU A 57 -4.83 -8.51 14.64
C LEU A 57 -5.96 -9.40 15.15
N ALA A 58 -6.00 -10.67 14.74
CA ALA A 58 -7.07 -11.59 15.12
C ALA A 58 -7.12 -11.84 16.63
N GLN A 59 -5.98 -11.77 17.33
CA GLN A 59 -5.91 -11.95 18.78
C GLN A 59 -6.69 -10.86 19.55
N TRP A 60 -6.78 -9.65 18.98
CA TRP A 60 -7.51 -8.52 19.56
C TRP A 60 -9.02 -8.58 19.29
N HIS A 61 -9.45 -9.46 18.39
CA HIS A 61 -10.84 -9.56 17.95
C HIS A 61 -11.62 -10.54 18.83
N THR A 62 -11.82 -10.14 20.08
CA THR A 62 -12.42 -10.95 21.13
C THR A 62 -13.89 -11.27 20.87
N PRO A 63 -14.47 -12.31 21.50
CA PRO A 63 -15.89 -12.62 21.40
C PRO A 63 -16.80 -11.44 21.78
N GLU A 64 -16.41 -10.63 22.77
CA GLU A 64 -17.17 -9.47 23.24
C GLU A 64 -17.27 -8.38 22.16
N LEU A 65 -16.16 -8.12 21.46
CA LEU A 65 -16.17 -7.17 20.34
C LEU A 65 -17.02 -7.71 19.19
N ARG A 66 -16.88 -8.99 18.83
CA ARG A 66 -17.68 -9.64 17.78
C ARG A 66 -19.17 -9.62 18.11
N ALA A 67 -19.55 -9.78 19.36
CA ALA A 67 -20.94 -9.75 19.80
C ALA A 67 -21.58 -8.35 19.64
N ALA A 68 -20.77 -7.29 19.56
CA ALA A 68 -21.27 -5.94 19.30
C ALA A 68 -21.60 -5.70 17.81
N ARG A 69 -21.24 -6.63 16.92
CA ARG A 69 -21.48 -6.51 15.48
C ARG A 69 -22.94 -6.28 15.18
N ASN A 70 -23.22 -5.18 14.48
CA ASN A 70 -24.55 -4.89 13.97
C ASN A 70 -24.40 -4.33 12.55
N THR A 71 -24.35 -5.24 11.59
CA THR A 71 -24.29 -4.97 10.15
C THR A 71 -25.64 -4.49 9.59
N PRO A 72 -26.81 -5.06 9.98
CA PRO A 72 -28.11 -4.61 9.47
C PRO A 72 -28.42 -3.13 9.74
N ASP A 73 -28.03 -2.62 10.90
CA ASP A 73 -28.19 -1.20 11.27
C ASP A 73 -26.89 -0.41 11.12
N ASP A 74 -26.01 -0.79 10.18
CA ASP A 74 -24.82 0.00 9.84
C ASP A 74 -25.17 1.04 8.77
N PRO A 75 -25.24 2.35 9.13
CA PRO A 75 -25.58 3.41 8.18
C PRO A 75 -24.54 3.57 7.06
N GLY A 76 -23.35 2.97 7.20
CA GLY A 76 -22.31 2.98 6.17
C GLY A 76 -22.57 2.02 5.01
N THR A 77 -23.54 1.10 5.11
CA THR A 77 -23.81 0.09 4.06
C THR A 77 -24.42 0.67 2.79
N GLU A 78 -25.08 1.82 2.87
CA GLU A 78 -25.66 2.53 1.71
C GLU A 78 -24.71 3.58 1.12
N LEU A 79 -23.57 3.82 1.77
CA LEU A 79 -22.58 4.80 1.31
C LEU A 79 -21.63 4.16 0.30
N THR A 80 -22.00 4.25 -0.98
CA THR A 80 -21.11 3.89 -2.10
C THR A 80 -20.55 5.13 -2.78
N HIS A 81 -19.27 5.09 -3.12
CA HIS A 81 -18.65 6.11 -3.98
C HIS A 81 -18.44 5.54 -5.39
N SER A 82 -18.69 6.33 -6.44
CA SER A 82 -18.57 5.87 -7.84
C SER A 82 -17.18 5.32 -8.19
N GLN A 83 -16.14 5.76 -7.48
CA GLN A 83 -14.77 5.26 -7.62
C GLN A 83 -14.53 3.87 -6.96
N GLU A 84 -15.52 3.31 -6.26
CA GLU A 84 -15.41 1.95 -5.71
C GLU A 84 -15.76 0.85 -6.72
N GLU A 85 -16.53 1.18 -7.77
CA GLU A 85 -17.03 0.20 -8.74
C GLU A 85 -15.95 -0.33 -9.68
N LYS A 86 -14.91 0.47 -9.96
CA LYS A 86 -13.87 0.13 -10.92
C LYS A 86 -12.48 0.36 -10.35
N ARG A 87 -11.57 -0.55 -10.69
CA ARG A 87 -10.15 -0.47 -10.38
C ARG A 87 -9.37 -0.58 -11.68
N ASP A 88 -8.47 0.35 -11.93
CA ASP A 88 -7.77 0.47 -13.22
C ASP A 88 -6.62 -0.54 -13.36
N SER A 89 -6.05 -0.98 -12.25
CA SER A 89 -4.91 -1.89 -12.23
C SER A 89 -4.78 -2.63 -10.90
N ILE A 90 -3.95 -3.68 -10.87
CA ILE A 90 -3.56 -4.35 -9.62
C ILE A 90 -2.87 -3.39 -8.66
N GLU A 91 -2.03 -2.48 -9.17
CA GLU A 91 -1.39 -1.46 -8.34
C GLU A 91 -2.43 -0.57 -7.64
N HIS A 92 -3.47 -0.13 -8.38
CA HIS A 92 -4.57 0.64 -7.80
C HIS A 92 -5.35 -0.18 -6.75
N VAL A 93 -5.57 -1.49 -6.98
CA VAL A 93 -6.16 -2.38 -5.96
C VAL A 93 -5.32 -2.40 -4.69
N LEU A 94 -4.00 -2.56 -4.80
CA LEU A 94 -3.10 -2.61 -3.65
C LEU A 94 -3.07 -1.28 -2.90
N GLN A 95 -2.89 -0.16 -3.61
CA GLN A 95 -2.83 1.18 -3.03
C GLN A 95 -4.07 1.48 -2.20
N VAL A 96 -5.27 1.24 -2.75
CA VAL A 96 -6.50 1.55 -2.01
C VAL A 96 -6.70 0.61 -0.81
N ASN A 97 -6.31 -0.66 -0.92
CA ASN A 97 -6.35 -1.55 0.25
C ASN A 97 -5.34 -1.11 1.31
N PHE A 98 -4.13 -0.67 0.94
CA PHE A 98 -3.18 -0.10 1.89
C PHE A 98 -3.71 1.14 2.59
N CYS A 99 -4.28 2.10 1.85
CA CYS A 99 -4.92 3.27 2.45
C CYS A 99 -5.99 2.87 3.48
N ARG A 100 -6.90 1.95 3.11
CA ARG A 100 -7.96 1.46 4.00
C ARG A 100 -7.43 0.75 5.24
N ILE A 101 -6.40 -0.10 5.08
CA ILE A 101 -5.72 -0.76 6.22
C ILE A 101 -5.13 0.30 7.16
N GLN A 102 -4.46 1.31 6.61
CA GLN A 102 -3.82 2.36 7.41
C GLN A 102 -4.85 3.23 8.14
N GLU A 103 -5.95 3.58 7.49
CA GLU A 103 -7.09 4.29 8.09
C GLU A 103 -7.72 3.46 9.22
N ALA A 104 -8.03 2.19 8.96
CA ALA A 104 -8.61 1.30 9.96
C ALA A 104 -7.68 1.10 11.16
N LEU A 105 -6.38 0.89 10.94
CA LEU A 105 -5.39 0.83 12.01
C LEU A 105 -5.28 2.15 12.78
N ARG A 106 -5.45 3.30 12.13
CA ARG A 106 -5.47 4.60 12.82
C ARG A 106 -6.65 4.70 13.77
N VAL A 107 -7.83 4.24 13.33
CA VAL A 107 -9.03 4.16 14.17
C VAL A 107 -8.79 3.22 15.34
N LEU A 108 -8.26 2.01 15.09
CA LEU A 108 -7.94 1.04 16.14
C LEU A 108 -6.93 1.57 17.15
N GLU A 109 -5.92 2.34 16.73
CA GLU A 109 -4.97 2.94 17.65
C GLU A 109 -5.63 3.95 18.58
N GLU A 110 -6.42 4.88 18.03
CA GLU A 110 -7.01 5.98 18.81
C GLU A 110 -8.12 5.47 19.75
N TYR A 111 -9.04 4.65 19.26
CA TYR A 111 -10.07 4.03 20.10
C TYR A 111 -9.47 2.95 21.02
N GLY A 112 -8.39 2.31 20.60
CA GLY A 112 -7.61 1.39 21.42
C GLY A 112 -7.11 2.06 22.71
N LYS A 113 -6.73 3.34 22.69
CA LYS A 113 -6.29 4.04 23.92
C LYS A 113 -7.36 4.09 25.01
N VAL A 114 -8.64 4.05 24.61
CA VAL A 114 -9.79 4.01 25.52
C VAL A 114 -10.09 2.57 25.97
N TYR A 115 -9.88 1.59 25.08
CA TYR A 115 -10.19 0.18 25.32
C TYR A 115 -9.08 -0.59 26.05
N SER A 116 -7.86 -0.52 25.52
CA SER A 116 -6.65 -1.18 26.04
C SER A 116 -5.40 -0.45 25.52
N THR A 117 -4.58 0.06 26.45
CA THR A 117 -3.32 0.72 26.12
C THR A 117 -2.32 -0.21 25.44
N GLU A 118 -2.39 -1.51 25.75
CA GLU A 118 -1.60 -2.56 25.08
C GLU A 118 -2.00 -2.69 23.61
N MET A 119 -3.31 -2.81 23.34
CA MET A 119 -3.83 -2.86 21.97
C MET A 119 -3.39 -1.62 21.17
N ALA A 120 -3.51 -0.43 21.77
CA ALA A 120 -3.11 0.82 21.12
C ALA A 120 -1.61 0.82 20.75
N ALA A 121 -0.75 0.34 21.66
CA ALA A 121 0.68 0.24 21.43
C ALA A 121 1.02 -0.76 20.31
N THR A 122 0.41 -1.95 20.33
CA THR A 122 0.58 -2.97 19.29
C THR A 122 0.12 -2.45 17.93
N VAL A 123 -1.10 -1.93 17.84
CA VAL A 123 -1.65 -1.39 16.59
C VAL A 123 -0.79 -0.24 16.04
N LYS A 124 -0.24 0.62 16.90
CA LYS A 124 0.70 1.65 16.48
C LYS A 124 1.94 1.06 15.81
N GLN A 125 2.51 -0.01 16.37
CA GLN A 125 3.64 -0.70 15.74
C GLN A 125 3.25 -1.33 14.39
N MET A 126 2.08 -1.97 14.33
CA MET A 126 1.56 -2.56 13.10
C MET A 126 1.37 -1.52 11.99
N ARG A 127 0.97 -0.28 12.31
CA ARG A 127 0.89 0.81 11.33
C ARG A 127 2.23 1.06 10.64
N TYR A 128 3.33 1.11 11.39
CA TYR A 128 4.66 1.28 10.81
C TYR A 128 5.09 0.08 9.97
N GLN A 129 4.74 -1.14 10.39
CA GLN A 129 4.98 -2.34 9.61
C GLN A 129 4.21 -2.31 8.28
N VAL A 130 2.96 -1.84 8.29
CA VAL A 130 2.14 -1.68 7.08
C VAL A 130 2.73 -0.64 6.13
N TYR A 131 3.22 0.50 6.62
CA TYR A 131 3.91 1.49 5.77
C TYR A 131 5.17 0.90 5.10
N THR A 132 5.92 0.09 5.84
CA THR A 132 7.11 -0.59 5.32
C THR A 132 6.72 -1.64 4.28
N LEU A 133 5.65 -2.40 4.54
CA LEU A 133 5.12 -3.40 3.64
C LEU A 133 4.65 -2.77 2.32
N GLU A 134 3.88 -1.67 2.39
CA GLU A 134 3.46 -0.91 1.21
C GLU A 134 4.66 -0.44 0.38
N SER A 135 5.62 0.23 1.03
CA SER A 135 6.82 0.76 0.36
C SER A 135 7.63 -0.34 -0.33
N SER A 136 7.75 -1.52 0.30
CA SER A 136 8.47 -2.66 -0.27
C SER A 136 7.74 -3.24 -1.48
N LEU A 137 6.41 -3.37 -1.42
CA LEU A 137 5.59 -3.86 -2.53
C LEU A 137 5.57 -2.90 -3.72
N MET A 138 5.46 -1.58 -3.48
CA MET A 138 5.49 -0.57 -4.55
C MET A 138 6.87 -0.45 -5.22
N THR A 139 7.93 -0.94 -4.56
CA THR A 139 9.29 -0.99 -5.12
C THR A 139 9.59 -2.35 -5.77
N TYR A 140 8.85 -3.40 -5.41
CA TYR A 140 9.09 -4.77 -5.84
C TYR A 140 9.18 -4.92 -7.36
N GLN A 141 8.24 -4.34 -8.11
CA GLN A 141 8.23 -4.45 -9.57
C GLN A 141 9.46 -3.78 -10.21
N ARG A 142 9.87 -2.61 -9.71
CA ARG A 142 11.08 -1.92 -10.17
C ARG A 142 12.32 -2.74 -9.88
N HIS A 143 12.39 -3.35 -8.70
CA HIS A 143 13.50 -4.22 -8.32
C HIS A 143 13.55 -5.50 -9.16
N GLN A 144 12.40 -6.10 -9.50
CA GLN A 144 12.35 -7.25 -10.42
C GLN A 144 12.79 -6.86 -11.84
N LYS A 145 12.31 -5.73 -12.38
CA LYS A 145 12.77 -5.20 -13.67
C LYS A 145 14.29 -5.00 -13.67
N LEU A 146 14.83 -4.42 -12.60
CA LEU A 146 16.28 -4.23 -12.43
C LEU A 146 17.04 -5.56 -12.34
N LYS A 147 16.52 -6.56 -11.61
CA LYS A 147 17.14 -7.90 -11.52
C LYS A 147 17.15 -8.64 -12.86
N GLN A 148 16.13 -8.43 -13.68
CA GLN A 148 16.01 -9.03 -15.02
C GLN A 148 16.86 -8.29 -16.06
N ALA A 149 17.19 -7.01 -15.80
CA ALA A 149 18.06 -6.23 -16.67
C ALA A 149 19.48 -6.80 -16.67
N SER A 150 19.85 -7.43 -17.78
CA SER A 150 21.18 -8.03 -17.96
C SER A 150 22.20 -7.06 -18.55
N LEU A 151 21.73 -5.94 -19.13
CA LEU A 151 22.57 -4.95 -19.81
C LEU A 151 22.18 -3.54 -19.35
N TYR A 152 23.18 -2.77 -18.97
CA TYR A 152 23.04 -1.37 -18.55
C TYR A 152 23.95 -0.49 -19.42
N LEU A 153 23.33 0.32 -20.30
CA LEU A 153 24.05 1.27 -21.14
C LEU A 153 24.22 2.59 -20.40
N VAL A 154 25.46 3.05 -20.28
CA VAL A 154 25.80 4.40 -19.84
C VAL A 154 26.32 5.16 -21.05
N THR A 155 25.70 6.28 -21.38
CA THR A 155 26.05 7.02 -22.61
C THR A 155 27.27 7.91 -22.40
N SER A 156 27.87 8.30 -23.52
CA SER A 156 28.77 9.45 -23.60
C SER A 156 28.29 10.38 -24.73
N PRO A 157 28.62 11.67 -24.73
CA PRO A 157 28.28 12.58 -25.82
C PRO A 157 28.73 12.01 -27.17
N SER A 158 27.82 12.02 -28.16
CA SER A 158 28.04 11.52 -29.52
C SER A 158 26.99 12.10 -30.47
N ASP A 159 27.38 12.37 -31.71
CA ASP A 159 26.46 12.84 -32.76
C ASP A 159 25.35 11.82 -33.07
N ASN A 160 25.62 10.52 -32.85
CA ASN A 160 24.69 9.42 -33.11
C ASN A 160 24.00 8.90 -31.83
N LEU A 161 23.96 9.70 -30.76
CA LEU A 161 23.44 9.29 -29.45
C LEU A 161 22.05 8.66 -29.53
N PHE A 162 21.09 9.35 -30.15
CA PHE A 162 19.70 8.91 -30.24
C PHE A 162 19.56 7.61 -31.03
N ALA A 163 20.18 7.54 -32.22
CA ALA A 163 20.14 6.34 -33.07
C ALA A 163 20.78 5.12 -32.38
N THR A 164 21.86 5.33 -31.62
CA THR A 164 22.53 4.26 -30.86
C THR A 164 21.64 3.74 -29.74
N ILE A 165 20.98 4.63 -29.00
CA ILE A 165 20.07 4.26 -27.91
C ILE A 165 18.85 3.53 -28.47
N GLU A 166 18.26 4.05 -29.55
CA GLU A 166 17.13 3.42 -30.23
C GLU A 166 17.46 1.99 -30.69
N ALA A 167 18.60 1.82 -31.38
CA ALA A 167 19.05 0.49 -31.80
C ALA A 167 19.32 -0.44 -30.61
N ALA A 168 19.85 0.08 -29.50
CA ALA A 168 20.08 -0.71 -28.30
C ALA A 168 18.76 -1.13 -27.63
N LEU A 169 17.77 -0.24 -27.56
CA LEU A 169 16.43 -0.53 -27.04
C LEU A 169 15.73 -1.59 -27.90
N GLN A 170 15.77 -1.46 -29.24
CA GLN A 170 15.27 -2.48 -30.17
C GLN A 170 15.98 -3.84 -30.00
N GLY A 171 17.26 -3.82 -29.60
CA GLY A 171 18.04 -4.99 -29.24
C GLY A 171 17.73 -5.60 -27.86
N GLY A 172 16.79 -5.05 -27.10
CA GLY A 172 16.38 -5.56 -25.80
C GLY A 172 17.13 -4.96 -24.60
N LEU A 173 17.78 -3.81 -24.78
CA LEU A 173 18.38 -3.06 -23.66
C LEU A 173 17.30 -2.66 -22.65
N ALA A 174 17.52 -3.00 -21.38
CA ALA A 174 16.54 -2.75 -20.32
C ALA A 174 16.80 -1.43 -19.56
N ILE A 175 18.04 -0.93 -19.54
CA ILE A 175 18.43 0.26 -18.77
C ILE A 175 19.37 1.14 -19.58
N VAL A 176 19.02 2.42 -19.68
CA VAL A 176 19.83 3.51 -20.22
C VAL A 176 20.06 4.56 -19.14
N GLN A 177 21.31 4.99 -18.99
CA GLN A 177 21.66 6.21 -18.26
C GLN A 177 22.22 7.22 -19.25
N TYR A 178 21.45 8.29 -19.47
CA TYR A 178 21.95 9.47 -20.15
C TYR A 178 22.97 10.18 -19.27
N ARG A 179 24.21 10.25 -19.75
CA ARG A 179 25.33 10.89 -19.07
C ARG A 179 26.02 11.85 -20.02
N ASP A 180 25.90 13.13 -19.69
CA ASP A 180 26.52 14.24 -20.39
C ASP A 180 27.04 15.25 -19.35
N LYS A 181 28.32 15.59 -19.44
CA LYS A 181 29.02 16.48 -18.49
C LYS A 181 29.37 17.82 -19.08
N GLU A 182 29.26 17.97 -20.40
CA GLU A 182 29.90 19.06 -21.14
C GLU A 182 28.86 20.05 -21.68
N THR A 183 27.67 19.58 -22.06
CA THR A 183 26.61 20.46 -22.57
C THR A 183 25.92 21.27 -21.47
N ASP A 184 25.33 22.39 -21.87
CA ASP A 184 24.56 23.25 -20.98
C ASP A 184 23.28 22.55 -20.46
N ASP A 185 22.78 23.03 -19.32
CA ASP A 185 21.62 22.42 -18.64
C ASP A 185 20.35 22.40 -19.51
N GLN A 186 20.14 23.40 -20.36
CA GLN A 186 18.93 23.50 -21.18
C GLN A 186 18.96 22.46 -22.30
N THR A 187 20.11 22.30 -22.96
CA THR A 187 20.32 21.25 -23.95
C THR A 187 20.23 19.86 -23.31
N ARG A 188 20.86 19.64 -22.15
CA ARG A 188 20.77 18.37 -21.42
C ARG A 188 19.34 18.00 -21.05
N LEU A 189 18.57 18.94 -20.53
CA LEU A 189 17.17 18.70 -20.16
C LEU A 189 16.32 18.35 -21.39
N SER A 190 16.49 19.09 -22.49
CA SER A 190 15.81 18.82 -23.76
C SER A 190 16.12 17.41 -24.27
N ASN A 191 17.39 17.01 -24.26
CA ASN A 191 17.80 15.67 -24.66
C ASN A 191 17.27 14.59 -23.72
N ALA A 192 17.29 14.83 -22.41
CA ALA A 192 16.75 13.90 -21.41
C ALA A 192 15.26 13.63 -21.64
N HIS A 193 14.45 14.65 -21.96
CA HIS A 193 13.03 14.46 -22.29
C HIS A 193 12.82 13.63 -23.55
N LYS A 194 13.59 13.90 -24.61
CA LYS A 194 13.51 13.11 -25.86
C LYS A 194 13.89 11.64 -25.61
N LEU A 195 14.94 11.39 -24.85
CA LEU A 195 15.37 10.03 -24.49
C LEU A 195 14.35 9.34 -23.57
N GLN A 196 13.72 10.07 -22.65
CA GLN A 196 12.65 9.54 -21.83
C GLN A 196 11.49 9.04 -22.69
N GLN A 197 11.06 9.84 -23.68
CA GLN A 197 9.99 9.46 -24.59
C GLN A 197 10.37 8.20 -25.37
N LEU A 198 11.58 8.16 -25.93
CA LEU A 198 12.11 6.99 -26.66
C LEU A 198 12.15 5.71 -25.80
N CYS A 199 12.46 5.82 -24.50
CA CYS A 199 12.46 4.68 -23.58
C CYS A 199 11.05 4.20 -23.17
N HIS A 200 10.00 4.98 -23.45
CA HIS A 200 8.60 4.63 -23.14
C HIS A 200 7.84 4.08 -24.35
N GLU A 201 8.41 4.16 -25.55
CA GLU A 201 7.93 3.54 -26.78
C GLU A 201 8.26 2.03 -26.81
#